data_AF-A0A3B9GBF5-F1
#
_entry.id   AF-A0A3B9GBF5-F1
#
_cell.length_a   1.000
_cell.length_b   1.000
_cell.length_c   1.000
_cell.angle_alpha   90.00
_cell.angle_beta   90.00
_cell.angle_gamma   90.00
#
_symmetry.space_group_name_H-M   'P 1'
#
loop_
_entity.id
_entity.type
_entity.pdbx_description
1 polymer ?
#
loop_
_entity_poly.entity_id
_entity_poly.type
_entity_poly.pdbx_seq_one_letter_code
_entity_poly.pdbx_strand_id
1 'polypeptide(L)'
;MGSDVEWSGETLNELSPEWGERVIFLPECGSTNDEARKFAFKGASNFSVILTERQTSGRGRRGQPWVCPPGEGLAFTVIVRPKEVPTLWSRFALAAGLAISEGLDSFGVSSGVKWPNDVWVGGKKICGILVEADSSFVVVGVGLNVNVRAFPNGLV
;
A
#
# COMPACT_ATOMS: atom_id res chain seq x y z
N MET A 1 8.79 -0.24 27.82
CA MET A 1 7.49 -0.91 28.03
C MET A 1 6.55 -0.26 27.04
N GLY A 2 6.35 -0.91 25.89
CA GLY A 2 5.48 -0.37 24.84
C GLY A 2 4.04 -0.45 25.35
N SER A 3 3.34 0.67 25.34
CA SER A 3 1.89 0.63 25.43
C SER A 3 1.40 -0.12 24.21
N ASP A 4 0.88 -1.33 24.42
CA ASP A 4 0.04 -1.99 23.42
C ASP A 4 -1.10 -1.01 23.12
N VAL A 5 -1.05 -0.40 21.95
CA VAL A 5 -2.20 0.36 21.45
C VAL A 5 -3.24 -0.70 21.12
N GLU A 6 -4.12 -0.98 22.09
CA GLU A 6 -5.33 -1.75 21.82
C GLU A 6 -6.14 -0.98 20.78
N TRP A 7 -6.39 -1.62 19.64
CA TRP A 7 -7.28 -1.07 18.63
C TRP A 7 -8.63 -0.78 19.29
N SER A 8 -9.14 0.44 19.11
CA SER A 8 -10.32 0.98 19.81
C SER A 8 -11.64 0.27 19.48
N GLY A 9 -11.64 -0.66 18.53
CA GLY A 9 -12.88 -1.22 17.97
C GLY A 9 -13.40 -0.42 16.77
N GLU A 10 -12.85 0.76 16.51
CA GLU A 10 -13.35 1.67 15.48
C GLU A 10 -12.98 1.18 14.08
N THR A 11 -14.01 0.99 13.27
CA THR A 11 -13.92 0.64 11.86
C THR A 11 -13.37 1.82 11.04
N LEU A 12 -12.84 1.53 9.84
CA LEU A 12 -12.46 2.57 8.88
C LEU A 12 -13.63 3.53 8.56
N ASN A 13 -14.87 3.05 8.60
CA ASN A 13 -16.05 3.87 8.42
C ASN A 13 -16.24 4.88 9.57
N GLU A 14 -15.89 4.51 10.81
CA GLU A 14 -15.99 5.38 11.98
C GLU A 14 -14.82 6.38 12.04
N LEU A 15 -13.62 5.93 11.69
CA LEU A 15 -12.41 6.77 11.68
C LEU A 15 -12.38 7.76 10.50
N SER A 16 -12.93 7.37 9.35
CA SER A 16 -12.97 8.20 8.16
C SER A 16 -14.14 7.80 7.26
N PRO A 17 -15.34 8.34 7.51
CA PRO A 17 -16.53 8.05 6.72
C PRO A 17 -16.32 8.29 5.22
N GLU A 18 -15.55 9.32 4.83
CA GLU A 18 -15.29 9.61 3.41
C GLU A 18 -14.46 8.54 2.69
N TRP A 19 -13.59 7.83 3.42
CA TRP A 19 -12.77 6.75 2.87
C TRP A 19 -13.39 5.39 3.10
N GLY A 20 -14.17 5.23 4.16
CA GLY A 20 -14.81 3.98 4.55
C GLY A 20 -15.61 3.32 3.43
N GLU A 21 -16.46 4.09 2.73
CA GLU A 21 -17.24 3.61 1.58
C GLU A 21 -16.38 3.21 0.37
N ARG A 22 -15.11 3.65 0.33
CA ARG A 22 -14.16 3.40 -0.76
C ARG A 22 -13.22 2.25 -0.48
N VAL A 23 -13.17 1.76 0.76
CA VAL A 23 -12.28 0.65 1.14
C VAL A 23 -13.01 -0.68 0.98
N ILE A 24 -12.42 -1.54 0.15
CA ILE A 24 -12.82 -2.93 -0.03
C ILE A 24 -11.81 -3.78 0.73
N PHE A 25 -12.25 -4.33 1.85
CA PHE A 25 -11.43 -5.22 2.66
C PHE A 25 -11.59 -6.68 2.20
N LEU A 26 -10.47 -7.35 1.97
CA LEU A 26 -10.38 -8.77 1.64
C LEU A 26 -9.57 -9.47 2.73
N PRO A 27 -10.13 -10.44 3.48
CA PRO A 27 -9.36 -11.15 4.50
C PRO A 27 -8.07 -11.80 3.97
N GLU A 28 -8.12 -12.33 2.76
CA GLU A 28 -6.98 -12.89 2.05
C GLU A 28 -7.17 -12.71 0.53
N CYS A 29 -6.09 -12.45 -0.20
CA CYS A 29 -6.08 -12.45 -1.67
C CYS A 29 -4.73 -12.89 -2.24
N GLY A 30 -4.65 -13.07 -3.56
CA GLY A 30 -3.36 -13.27 -4.24
C GLY A 30 -2.47 -12.04 -4.13
N SER A 31 -2.98 -10.90 -4.61
CA SER A 31 -2.31 -9.60 -4.61
C SER A 31 -3.36 -8.50 -4.65
N THR A 32 -3.22 -7.47 -3.82
CA THR A 32 -4.11 -6.31 -3.82
C THR A 32 -4.07 -5.58 -5.16
N ASN A 33 -2.94 -5.59 -5.87
CA ASN A 33 -2.84 -5.03 -7.22
C ASN A 33 -3.70 -5.78 -8.24
N ASP A 34 -3.75 -7.10 -8.15
CA ASP A 34 -4.56 -7.91 -9.08
C ASP A 34 -6.05 -7.73 -8.80
N GLU A 35 -6.43 -7.71 -7.52
CA GLU A 35 -7.81 -7.44 -7.11
C GLU A 35 -8.23 -6.02 -7.48
N ALA A 36 -7.39 -5.01 -7.24
CA ALA A 36 -7.64 -3.63 -7.64
C ALA A 36 -7.85 -3.51 -9.15
N ARG A 37 -7.08 -4.23 -9.96
CA ARG A 37 -7.29 -4.27 -11.42
C ARG A 37 -8.66 -4.86 -11.77
N LYS A 38 -9.06 -5.96 -11.14
CA LYS A 38 -10.40 -6.56 -11.34
C LYS A 38 -11.51 -5.59 -10.96
N PHE A 39 -11.40 -4.91 -9.82
CA PHE A 39 -12.38 -3.91 -9.38
C PHE A 39 -12.41 -2.67 -10.30
N ALA A 40 -11.26 -2.21 -10.76
CA ALA A 40 -11.16 -1.10 -11.70
C ALA A 40 -11.87 -1.41 -13.03
N PHE A 41 -11.73 -2.63 -13.56
CA PHE A 41 -12.47 -3.08 -14.74
C PHE A 41 -13.98 -3.21 -14.51
N LYS A 42 -14.40 -3.55 -13.29
CA LYS A 42 -15.82 -3.58 -12.89
C LYS A 42 -16.42 -2.18 -12.63
N GLY A 43 -15.64 -1.12 -12.82
CA GLY A 43 -16.13 0.25 -12.68
C GLY A 43 -15.95 0.85 -11.29
N ALA A 44 -15.07 0.30 -10.44
CA ALA A 44 -14.74 0.94 -9.17
C ALA A 44 -14.26 2.39 -9.38
N SER A 45 -14.69 3.25 -8.45
CA SER A 45 -14.46 4.69 -8.49
C SER A 45 -12.97 5.04 -8.37
N ASN A 46 -12.62 6.25 -8.78
CA ASN A 46 -11.30 6.80 -8.51
C ASN A 46 -11.05 6.86 -6.99
N PHE A 47 -9.84 6.53 -6.57
CA PHE A 47 -9.43 6.40 -5.17
C PHE A 47 -10.13 5.30 -4.36
N SER A 48 -10.75 4.31 -5.02
CA SER A 48 -11.11 3.07 -4.33
C SER A 48 -9.85 2.35 -3.84
N VAL A 49 -9.92 1.80 -2.63
CA VAL A 49 -8.80 1.15 -1.94
C VAL A 49 -9.12 -0.32 -1.74
N ILE A 50 -8.20 -1.18 -2.11
CA ILE A 50 -8.28 -2.62 -1.83
C ILE A 50 -7.28 -2.90 -0.73
N LEU A 51 -7.75 -3.39 0.41
CA LEU A 51 -6.95 -3.69 1.60
C LEU A 51 -7.03 -5.18 1.92
N THR A 52 -5.92 -5.78 2.36
CA THR A 52 -5.93 -7.16 2.83
C THR A 52 -5.02 -7.37 4.04
N GLU A 53 -5.38 -8.34 4.88
CA GLU A 53 -4.49 -8.87 5.93
C GLU A 53 -3.42 -9.80 5.36
N ARG A 54 -3.69 -10.44 4.21
CA ARG A 54 -2.80 -11.48 3.68
C ARG A 54 -2.77 -11.55 2.16
N GLN A 55 -1.58 -11.40 1.61
CA GLN A 55 -1.29 -11.73 0.21
C GLN A 55 -0.60 -13.08 0.10
N THR A 56 -1.14 -14.00 -0.72
CA THR A 56 -0.52 -15.30 -1.00
C THR A 56 0.47 -15.27 -2.16
N SER A 57 0.35 -14.28 -3.04
CA SER A 57 1.23 -14.04 -4.19
C SER A 57 1.62 -12.56 -4.31
N GLY A 58 1.90 -11.93 -3.17
CA GLY A 58 2.34 -10.54 -3.09
C GLY A 58 3.66 -10.31 -3.82
N ARG A 59 3.77 -9.18 -4.52
CA ARG A 59 4.94 -8.88 -5.36
C ARG A 59 5.30 -7.41 -5.34
N GLY A 60 6.59 -7.15 -5.53
CA GLY A 60 7.17 -5.88 -5.87
C GLY A 60 7.64 -5.82 -7.33
N ARG A 61 8.48 -4.83 -7.64
CA ARG A 61 9.04 -4.66 -8.98
C ARG A 61 9.86 -5.88 -9.40
N ARG A 62 9.88 -6.17 -10.70
CA ARG A 62 10.62 -7.29 -11.29
C ARG A 62 10.24 -8.66 -10.68
N GLY A 63 9.03 -8.79 -10.14
CA GLY A 63 8.53 -10.04 -9.57
C GLY A 63 9.16 -10.43 -8.23
N GLN A 64 9.89 -9.53 -7.57
CA GLN A 64 10.41 -9.80 -6.23
C GLN A 64 9.24 -10.06 -5.27
N PRO A 65 9.26 -11.11 -4.45
CA PRO A 65 8.17 -11.39 -3.52
C PRO A 65 8.02 -10.24 -2.52
N TRP A 66 6.77 -9.87 -2.23
CA TRP A 66 6.44 -8.98 -1.13
C TRP A 66 5.73 -9.77 -0.04
N VAL A 67 6.38 -9.91 1.12
CA VAL A 67 5.86 -10.66 2.25
C VAL A 67 5.26 -9.70 3.26
N CYS A 68 3.99 -9.92 3.59
CA CYS A 68 3.26 -9.16 4.59
C CYS A 68 2.51 -10.18 5.46
N PRO A 69 3.09 -10.61 6.60
CA PRO A 69 2.38 -11.48 7.52
C PRO A 69 1.14 -10.76 8.09
N PRO A 70 0.04 -11.48 8.36
CA PRO A 70 -1.17 -10.89 8.96
C PRO A 70 -0.87 -10.14 10.27
N GLY A 71 -1.44 -8.95 10.44
CA GLY A 71 -1.18 -8.08 11.60
C GLY A 71 0.24 -7.49 11.70
N GLU A 72 1.17 -7.85 10.82
CA GLU A 72 2.56 -7.37 10.86
C GLU A 72 2.86 -6.24 9.86
N GLY A 73 2.05 -6.10 8.82
CA GLY A 73 2.22 -5.03 7.84
C GLY A 73 0.90 -4.64 7.18
N LEU A 74 0.97 -3.59 6.37
CA LEU A 74 -0.14 -3.13 5.55
C LEU A 74 0.13 -3.52 4.10
N ALA A 75 -0.83 -4.19 3.48
CA ALA A 75 -0.87 -4.44 2.04
C ALA A 75 -2.16 -3.87 1.48
N PHE A 76 -2.06 -2.81 0.69
CA PHE A 76 -3.21 -2.20 0.04
C PHE A 76 -2.87 -1.64 -1.32
N THR A 77 -3.89 -1.40 -2.13
CA THR A 77 -3.76 -0.79 -3.46
C THR A 77 -4.81 0.27 -3.67
N VAL A 78 -4.38 1.42 -4.18
CA VAL A 78 -5.28 2.53 -4.55
C VAL A 78 -5.49 2.51 -6.07
N ILE A 79 -6.74 2.55 -6.52
CA ILE A 79 -7.09 2.73 -7.92
C ILE A 79 -7.06 4.22 -8.24
N VAL A 80 -6.28 4.62 -9.24
CA VAL A 80 -6.17 6.00 -9.71
C VAL A 80 -6.61 6.07 -11.17
N ARG A 81 -7.48 7.02 -11.51
CA ARG A 81 -7.94 7.32 -12.88
C ARG A 81 -7.39 8.68 -13.32
N PRO A 82 -6.10 8.77 -13.68
CA PRO A 82 -5.46 10.02 -14.04
C PRO A 82 -6.05 10.61 -15.32
N LYS A 83 -6.07 11.94 -15.42
CA LYS A 83 -6.47 12.66 -16.64
C LYS A 83 -5.29 12.94 -17.57
N GLU A 84 -4.08 12.78 -17.04
CA GLU A 84 -2.83 13.06 -17.72
C GLU A 84 -2.37 11.90 -18.60
N VAL A 85 -1.44 12.19 -19.50
CA VAL A 85 -0.88 11.21 -20.44
C VAL A 85 -0.13 10.07 -19.71
N PRO A 86 -0.17 8.82 -20.24
CA PRO A 86 0.45 7.65 -19.61
C PRO A 86 1.94 7.78 -19.27
N THR A 87 2.69 8.58 -20.03
CA THR A 87 4.12 8.82 -19.80
C THR A 87 4.42 9.47 -18.45
N LEU A 88 3.42 10.07 -17.81
CA LEU A 88 3.56 10.72 -16.50
C LEU A 88 3.17 9.80 -15.33
N TRP A 89 2.56 8.64 -15.57
CA TRP A 89 1.95 7.84 -14.50
C TRP A 89 2.95 7.17 -13.57
N SER A 90 4.20 6.96 -14.00
CA SER A 90 5.26 6.44 -13.12
C SER A 90 5.51 7.31 -11.89
N ARG A 91 5.18 8.62 -11.96
CA ARG A 91 5.31 9.57 -10.84
C ARG A 91 4.42 9.22 -9.65
N PHE A 92 3.36 8.42 -9.83
CA PHE A 92 2.52 7.98 -8.73
C PHE A 92 3.28 7.17 -7.69
N ALA A 93 4.41 6.53 -8.06
CA ALA A 93 5.28 5.87 -7.09
C ALA A 93 5.93 6.88 -6.13
N LEU A 94 6.37 8.02 -6.65
CA LEU A 94 6.96 9.10 -5.84
C LEU A 94 5.90 9.81 -5.00
N ALA A 95 4.73 10.09 -5.59
CA ALA A 95 3.62 10.71 -4.88
C ALA A 95 3.12 9.83 -3.71
N ALA A 96 2.97 8.52 -3.93
CA ALA A 96 2.63 7.58 -2.87
C ALA A 96 3.75 7.49 -1.82
N GLY A 97 5.02 7.52 -2.23
CA GLY A 97 6.15 7.53 -1.30
C GLY A 97 6.11 8.74 -0.38
N LEU A 98 5.85 9.92 -0.94
CA LEU A 98 5.71 11.16 -0.17
C LEU A 98 4.52 11.09 0.79
N ALA A 99 3.34 10.65 0.32
CA ALA A 99 2.15 10.52 1.14
C ALA A 99 2.35 9.53 2.31
N ILE A 100 3.07 8.43 2.08
CA ILE A 100 3.45 7.49 3.15
C ILE A 100 4.41 8.17 4.13
N SER A 101 5.41 8.90 3.65
CA SER A 101 6.34 9.63 4.52
C SER A 101 5.64 10.69 5.37
N GLU A 102 4.69 11.44 4.81
CA GLU A 102 3.87 12.41 5.54
C GLU A 102 2.99 11.73 6.59
N GLY A 103 2.38 10.59 6.24
CA GLY A 103 1.62 9.78 7.19
C GLY A 103 2.49 9.29 8.35
N LEU A 104 3.70 8.81 8.08
CA LEU A 104 4.66 8.36 9.10
C LEU A 104 5.15 9.50 10.00
N ASP A 105 5.33 10.71 9.44
CA ASP A 105 5.73 11.89 10.20
C ASP A 105 4.70 12.27 11.26
N SER A 106 3.40 12.06 10.99
CA SER A 106 2.33 12.27 11.99
C SER A 106 2.43 11.34 13.20
N PHE A 107 3.16 10.23 13.09
CA PHE A 107 3.50 9.31 14.18
C PHE A 107 4.91 9.55 14.75
N GLY A 108 5.59 10.62 14.35
CA GLY A 108 6.96 10.95 14.78
C GLY A 108 8.04 10.09 14.13
N VAL A 109 7.74 9.40 13.02
CA VAL A 109 8.68 8.53 12.31
C VAL A 109 9.32 9.28 11.14
N SER A 110 10.54 9.76 11.34
CA SER A 110 11.31 10.40 10.26
C SER A 110 11.70 9.37 9.19
N SER A 111 11.18 9.56 7.98
CA SER A 111 11.37 8.68 6.83
C SER A 111 11.81 9.45 5.59
N GLY A 112 12.31 8.75 4.58
CA GLY A 112 12.70 9.34 3.30
C GLY A 112 12.33 8.47 2.11
N VAL A 113 11.89 9.11 1.04
CA VAL A 113 11.63 8.43 -0.24
C VAL A 113 12.96 8.10 -0.90
N LYS A 114 13.23 6.81 -1.11
CA LYS A 114 14.34 6.33 -1.92
C LYS A 114 13.83 6.03 -3.32
N TRP A 115 14.36 6.77 -4.28
CA TRP A 115 14.01 6.59 -5.68
C TRP A 115 14.26 5.14 -6.15
N PRO A 116 13.36 4.56 -6.97
CA PRO A 116 12.17 5.19 -7.54
C PRO A 116 10.85 4.97 -6.78
N ASN A 117 10.82 4.07 -5.80
CA ASN A 117 9.56 3.51 -5.33
C ASN A 117 9.58 2.95 -3.90
N ASP A 118 10.56 3.31 -3.08
CA ASP A 118 10.69 2.77 -1.73
C ASP A 118 10.66 3.90 -0.69
N VAL A 119 10.18 3.61 0.52
CA VAL A 119 10.33 4.49 1.70
C VAL A 119 11.25 3.83 2.72
N TRP A 120 12.18 4.61 3.23
CA TRP A 120 13.28 4.17 4.09
C TRP A 120 13.26 4.91 5.42
N VAL A 121 13.62 4.22 6.50
CA VAL A 121 13.83 4.76 7.84
C VAL A 121 15.17 4.24 8.35
N GLY A 122 16.02 5.11 8.88
CA GLY A 122 17.32 4.70 9.45
C GLY A 122 18.20 3.90 8.49
N GLY A 123 18.14 4.19 7.19
CA GLY A 123 18.92 3.47 6.17
C GLY A 123 18.40 2.07 5.83
N LYS A 124 17.17 1.70 6.23
CA LYS A 124 16.53 0.44 5.87
C LYS A 124 15.20 0.69 5.16
N LYS A 125 14.85 -0.17 4.20
CA LYS A 125 13.57 -0.13 3.51
C LYS A 125 12.45 -0.58 4.44
N ILE A 126 11.38 0.20 4.52
CA ILE A 126 10.17 -0.15 5.29
C ILE A 126 8.92 -0.23 4.41
N CYS A 127 8.92 0.45 3.25
CA CYS A 127 7.80 0.46 2.33
C CYS A 127 8.28 0.18 0.91
N GLY A 128 7.51 -0.62 0.17
CA GLY A 128 7.65 -0.81 -1.26
C GLY A 128 6.38 -0.38 -1.98
N ILE A 129 6.54 0.38 -3.05
CA ILE A 129 5.44 0.85 -3.89
C ILE A 129 5.54 0.21 -5.27
N LEU A 130 4.43 -0.36 -5.74
CA LEU A 130 4.32 -0.99 -7.05
C LEU A 130 3.20 -0.33 -7.85
N VAL A 131 3.60 0.46 -8.84
CA VAL A 131 2.70 1.07 -9.80
C VAL A 131 2.57 0.17 -11.02
N GLU A 132 1.35 -0.25 -11.33
CA GLU A 132 1.02 -0.93 -12.57
C GLU A 132 -0.09 -0.15 -13.28
N ALA A 133 -0.02 -0.08 -14.60
CA ALA A 133 -0.96 0.69 -15.40
C ALA A 133 -1.73 -0.22 -16.35
N ASP A 134 -2.99 0.15 -16.59
CA ASP A 134 -3.80 -0.32 -17.72
C ASP A 134 -4.11 0.87 -18.64
N SER A 135 -4.75 0.62 -19.78
CA SER A 135 -5.19 1.63 -20.76
C SER A 135 -5.93 2.84 -20.16
N SER A 136 -6.65 2.69 -19.05
CA SER A 136 -7.57 3.71 -18.52
C SER A 136 -7.43 4.00 -17.02
N PHE A 137 -6.52 3.33 -16.32
CA PHE A 137 -6.29 3.51 -14.90
C PHE A 137 -4.90 3.04 -14.48
N VAL A 138 -4.52 3.43 -13.27
CA VAL A 138 -3.29 3.04 -12.60
C VAL A 138 -3.68 2.40 -11.28
N VAL A 139 -3.03 1.31 -10.92
CA VAL A 139 -3.10 0.72 -9.58
C VAL A 139 -1.79 0.99 -8.85
N VAL A 140 -1.90 1.60 -7.68
CA VAL A 140 -0.76 1.99 -6.84
C VAL A 140 -0.76 1.10 -5.61
N GLY A 141 -0.01 0.00 -5.70
CA GLY A 141 0.18 -0.95 -4.60
C GLY A 141 1.18 -0.44 -3.59
N VAL A 142 0.85 -0.56 -2.33
CA VAL A 142 1.67 -0.18 -1.18
C VAL A 142 1.78 -1.39 -0.26
N GLY A 143 3.03 -1.77 0.00
CA GLY A 143 3.37 -2.68 1.07
C GLY A 143 4.19 -1.92 2.11
N LEU A 144 3.73 -1.87 3.36
CA LEU A 144 4.40 -1.16 4.46
C LEU A 144 4.59 -2.10 5.65
N ASN A 145 5.84 -2.25 6.10
CA ASN A 145 6.18 -2.98 7.31
C ASN A 145 5.83 -2.12 8.53
N VAL A 146 4.99 -2.64 9.44
CA VAL A 146 4.55 -1.91 10.64
C VAL A 146 5.01 -2.64 11.90
N ASN A 147 4.52 -3.86 12.14
CA ASN A 147 4.87 -4.70 13.27
C ASN A 147 5.76 -5.90 12.90
N VAL A 148 6.38 -5.89 11.71
CA VAL A 148 7.23 -7.00 11.25
C VAL A 148 8.45 -7.17 12.16
N ARG A 149 8.57 -8.33 12.79
CA ARG A 149 9.66 -8.63 13.75
C ARG A 149 10.82 -9.40 13.13
N ALA A 150 10.54 -10.17 12.07
CA ALA A 150 11.55 -10.96 11.37
C ALA A 150 11.23 -11.01 9.87
N PHE A 151 12.27 -10.89 9.05
CA PHE A 151 12.16 -11.11 7.62
C PHE A 151 12.63 -12.52 7.27
N PRO A 152 11.95 -13.23 6.35
CA PRO A 152 12.48 -14.46 5.76
C PRO A 152 13.91 -14.28 5.23
N ASN A 153 14.75 -15.31 5.37
CA ASN A 153 16.11 -15.31 4.86
C ASN A 153 16.13 -14.98 3.35
N GLY A 154 17.00 -14.04 2.96
CA GLY A 154 17.20 -13.65 1.55
C GLY A 154 16.35 -12.46 1.07
N LEU A 155 15.51 -11.88 1.94
CA LEU A 155 14.88 -10.58 1.71
C LEU A 155 15.76 -9.49 2.33
N VAL A 156 16.27 -8.56 1.49
CA VAL A 156 17.10 -7.41 1.90
C VAL A 156 16.30 -6.12 1.78
#